data_AF-A0A5J4Y439-F1
#
_entry.id   AF-A0A5J4Y439-F1
#
_cell.length_a   1.000
_cell.length_b   1.000
_cell.length_c   1.000
_cell.angle_alpha   90.00
_cell.angle_beta   90.00
_cell.angle_gamma   90.00
#
_symmetry.space_group_name_H-M   'P 1'
#
loop_
_entity.id
_entity.type
_entity.pdbx_description
1 polymer ?
#
loop_
_entity_poly.entity_id
_entity_poly.type
_entity_poly.pdbx_seq_one_letter_code
_entity_poly.pdbx_strand_id
1 'polypeptide(L)'
;MGIQVNWGVVTTEDIDEELVSREPLLLVPEELSISTILAKEKLAPILKAANLPSLEELDAVLPLALFLAYERNKGQGSFWQPYLGLLPEQPGCAWLMHPEELTQALQQVKQLVGAEAQDWESKVQDAKDAVNFQASAMATAYSKELNVSADDILWGMGQQQALVAPSCGMLSFIPDELHRAVIRYTGTEDSRPFVFVSSVWDNEPRPLATGDELFISYMAATPPLTAFLNLGFVPEELLSQRFD
;
A
#
# COMPACT_ATOMS: atom_id res chain seq x y z
N MET A 1 13.30 -9.00 -17.32
CA MET A 1 14.04 -8.56 -16.12
C MET A 1 12.95 -8.18 -15.13
N GLY A 2 12.65 -9.05 -14.17
CA GLY A 2 11.51 -8.86 -13.27
C GLY A 2 11.77 -7.68 -12.35
N ILE A 3 10.69 -7.01 -11.95
CA ILE A 3 10.75 -6.01 -10.88
C ILE A 3 11.25 -6.75 -9.64
N GLN A 4 12.39 -6.30 -9.12
CA GLN A 4 13.00 -6.92 -7.96
C GLN A 4 12.23 -6.42 -6.74
N VAL A 5 11.28 -7.24 -6.27
CA VAL A 5 10.71 -7.08 -4.94
C VAL A 5 11.85 -7.33 -3.95
N ASN A 6 12.16 -6.33 -3.12
CA ASN A 6 13.35 -6.39 -2.25
C ASN A 6 13.08 -7.13 -0.94
N TRP A 7 11.80 -7.31 -0.55
CA TRP A 7 11.43 -7.92 0.72
C TRP A 7 10.14 -8.72 0.59
N GLY A 8 10.12 -9.91 1.19
CA GLY A 8 8.92 -10.73 1.27
C GLY A 8 8.94 -11.70 2.43
N VAL A 9 7.79 -12.33 2.67
CA VAL A 9 7.61 -13.32 3.74
C VAL A 9 7.73 -14.70 3.13
N VAL A 10 8.68 -15.52 3.59
CA VAL A 10 8.87 -16.89 3.11
C VAL A 10 8.59 -17.89 4.22
N THR A 11 8.00 -19.02 3.87
CA THR A 11 7.84 -20.15 4.79
C THR A 11 9.20 -20.73 5.13
N THR A 12 9.39 -21.09 6.40
CA THR A 12 10.63 -21.72 6.87
C THR A 12 10.50 -23.23 7.07
N GLU A 13 9.29 -23.74 6.91
CA GLU A 13 8.91 -25.15 7.00
C GLU A 13 7.71 -25.42 6.09
N ASP A 14 7.43 -26.71 5.85
CA ASP A 14 6.24 -27.13 5.10
C ASP A 14 4.98 -26.91 5.94
N ILE A 15 3.96 -26.31 5.33
CA ILE A 15 2.65 -26.04 5.92
C ILE A 15 1.62 -26.85 5.13
N ASP A 16 1.03 -27.86 5.78
CA ASP A 16 0.07 -28.75 5.13
C ASP A 16 -1.32 -28.12 4.96
N GLU A 17 -2.16 -28.83 4.19
CA GLU A 17 -3.54 -28.41 3.86
C GLU A 17 -4.42 -28.33 5.12
N GLU A 18 -4.19 -29.22 6.10
CA GLU A 18 -4.96 -29.23 7.34
C GLU A 18 -4.72 -27.94 8.14
N LEU A 19 -3.46 -27.51 8.27
CA LEU A 19 -3.09 -26.31 9.01
C LEU A 19 -3.67 -25.05 8.35
N VAL A 20 -3.45 -24.86 7.04
CA VAL A 20 -3.97 -23.68 6.31
C VAL A 20 -5.49 -23.60 6.30
N SER A 21 -6.18 -24.74 6.44
CA SER A 21 -7.65 -24.81 6.50
C SER A 21 -8.22 -24.46 7.86
N ARG A 22 -7.43 -24.62 8.93
CA ARG A 22 -7.90 -24.46 10.31
C ARG A 22 -7.44 -23.16 10.96
N GLU A 23 -6.26 -22.69 10.60
CA GLU A 23 -5.59 -21.60 11.30
C GLU A 23 -5.11 -20.51 10.32
N PRO A 24 -5.17 -19.23 10.73
CA PRO A 24 -4.52 -18.17 9.98
C PRO A 24 -3.00 -18.31 10.07
N LEU A 25 -2.31 -17.98 8.97
CA LEU A 25 -0.85 -17.98 8.89
C LEU A 25 -0.23 -16.78 9.59
N LEU A 26 -0.89 -15.62 9.51
CA LEU A 26 -0.47 -14.42 10.24
C LEU A 26 -1.67 -13.77 10.90
N LEU A 27 -1.44 -13.27 12.12
CA LEU A 27 -2.38 -12.49 12.92
C LEU A 27 -1.75 -11.14 13.23
N VAL A 28 -2.42 -10.06 12.88
CA VAL A 28 -2.01 -8.68 13.17
C VAL A 28 -3.09 -8.03 14.01
N PRO A 29 -2.82 -7.72 15.30
CA PRO A 29 -3.74 -6.94 16.12
C PRO A 29 -4.12 -5.62 15.45
N GLU A 30 -5.37 -5.19 15.56
CA GLU A 30 -5.82 -3.92 14.96
C GLU A 30 -5.04 -2.72 15.51
N GLU A 31 -4.60 -2.80 16.77
CA GLU A 31 -3.74 -1.79 17.43
C GLU A 31 -2.41 -1.55 16.71
N LEU A 32 -1.97 -2.53 15.92
CA LEU A 32 -0.76 -2.49 15.08
C LEU A 32 -1.06 -2.12 13.62
N SER A 33 -2.30 -1.75 13.31
CA SER A 33 -2.69 -1.30 11.97
C SER A 33 -2.71 0.22 11.90
N ILE A 34 -2.27 0.77 10.77
CA ILE A 34 -2.37 2.21 10.50
C ILE A 34 -3.54 2.44 9.54
N SER A 35 -4.58 3.12 10.00
CA SER A 35 -5.78 3.41 9.21
C SER A 35 -6.07 4.90 9.07
N THR A 36 -6.91 5.28 8.10
CA THR A 36 -7.42 6.67 7.99
C THR A 36 -8.16 7.11 9.26
N ILE A 37 -8.88 6.19 9.92
CA ILE A 37 -9.56 6.48 11.20
C ILE A 37 -8.54 6.82 12.28
N LEU A 38 -7.53 5.96 12.46
CA LEU A 38 -6.44 6.20 13.41
C LEU A 38 -5.72 7.52 13.11
N ALA A 39 -5.42 7.78 11.84
CA ALA A 39 -4.76 9.01 11.40
C ALA A 39 -5.54 10.26 11.83
N LYS A 40 -6.85 10.28 11.56
CA LYS A 40 -7.75 11.37 11.98
C LYS A 40 -7.78 11.53 13.49
N GLU A 41 -7.94 10.44 14.24
CA GLU A 41 -7.98 10.45 15.70
C GLU A 41 -6.69 10.97 16.33
N LYS A 42 -5.53 10.52 15.83
CA LYS A 42 -4.21 10.90 16.36
C LYS A 42 -3.84 12.34 16.01
N LEU A 43 -4.20 12.82 14.82
CA LEU A 43 -3.88 14.19 14.39
C LEU A 43 -4.88 15.23 14.93
N ALA A 44 -6.15 14.89 15.12
CA ALA A 44 -7.19 15.80 15.59
C ALA A 44 -6.81 16.68 16.80
N PRO A 45 -6.25 16.15 17.91
CA PRO A 45 -5.88 16.99 19.06
C PRO A 45 -4.78 18.00 18.72
N ILE A 46 -3.83 17.63 17.87
CA ILE A 46 -2.72 18.49 17.44
C ILE A 46 -3.27 19.62 16.56
N LEU A 47 -4.08 19.27 15.55
CA LEU A 47 -4.69 20.22 14.63
C LEU A 47 -5.59 21.21 15.36
N LYS A 48 -6.39 20.73 16.31
CA LYS A 48 -7.24 21.58 17.15
C LYS A 48 -6.43 22.54 18.01
N ALA A 49 -5.35 22.07 18.65
CA ALA A 49 -4.48 22.93 19.46
C ALA A 49 -3.81 24.04 18.65
N ALA A 50 -3.49 23.75 17.38
CA ALA A 50 -2.87 24.69 16.46
C ALA A 50 -3.87 25.54 15.63
N ASN A 51 -5.19 25.37 15.84
CA ASN A 51 -6.24 26.02 15.06
C ASN A 51 -6.10 25.79 13.54
N LEU A 52 -5.77 24.55 13.16
CA LEU A 52 -5.64 24.12 11.76
C LEU A 52 -6.95 23.50 11.24
N PRO A 53 -7.14 23.43 9.91
CA PRO A 53 -8.31 22.79 9.30
C PRO A 53 -8.47 21.32 9.75
N SER A 54 -9.72 20.88 9.82
CA SER A 54 -10.04 19.48 10.11
C SER A 54 -9.76 18.58 8.90
N LEU A 55 -9.43 17.31 9.16
CA LEU A 55 -9.22 16.30 8.13
C LEU A 55 -10.52 15.61 7.70
N GLU A 56 -11.68 15.96 8.27
CA GLU A 56 -12.92 15.24 8.01
C GLU A 56 -13.44 15.36 6.58
N GLU A 57 -13.20 16.51 5.95
CA GLU A 57 -13.68 16.81 4.58
C GLU A 57 -12.69 16.36 3.50
N LEU A 58 -11.53 15.82 3.90
CA LEU A 58 -10.52 15.36 2.96
C LEU A 58 -10.82 13.94 2.48
N ASP A 59 -10.40 13.66 1.24
CA ASP A 59 -10.35 12.29 0.72
C ASP A 59 -9.53 11.38 1.63
N ALA A 60 -9.96 10.12 1.80
CA ALA A 60 -9.40 9.19 2.79
C ALA A 60 -7.88 8.95 2.65
N VAL A 61 -7.31 9.17 1.47
CA VAL A 61 -5.87 9.06 1.19
C VAL A 61 -5.07 10.13 1.96
N LEU A 62 -5.56 11.37 1.99
CA LEU A 62 -4.79 12.51 2.47
C LEU A 62 -4.54 12.49 4.00
N PRO A 63 -5.52 12.17 4.87
CA PRO A 63 -5.27 12.04 6.30
C PRO A 63 -4.22 10.97 6.61
N LEU A 64 -4.28 9.82 5.93
CA LEU A 64 -3.33 8.73 6.14
C LEU A 64 -1.93 9.11 5.66
N ALA A 65 -1.81 9.70 4.46
CA ALA A 65 -0.53 10.19 3.95
C ALA A 65 0.12 11.23 4.88
N LEU A 66 -0.68 12.18 5.39
CA LEU A 66 -0.22 13.18 6.35
C LEU A 66 0.25 12.55 7.66
N PHE A 67 -0.48 11.54 8.16
CA PHE A 67 -0.10 10.82 9.37
C PHE A 67 1.22 10.04 9.19
N LEU A 68 1.40 9.37 8.05
CA LEU A 68 2.66 8.67 7.73
C LEU A 68 3.84 9.63 7.66
N ALA A 69 3.68 10.78 6.98
CA ALA A 69 4.68 11.84 6.92
C ALA A 69 5.06 12.36 8.32
N TYR A 70 4.04 12.65 9.14
CA TYR A 70 4.20 13.13 10.51
C TYR A 70 4.95 12.13 11.39
N GLU A 71 4.54 10.85 11.36
CA GLU A 71 5.20 9.80 12.15
C GLU A 71 6.62 9.50 11.65
N ARG A 72 6.86 9.53 10.33
CA ARG A 72 8.21 9.39 9.75
C ARG A 72 9.14 10.50 10.27
N ASN A 73 8.69 11.74 10.31
CA ASN A 73 9.50 12.89 10.72
C ASN A 73 9.78 12.95 12.23
N LYS A 74 9.07 12.16 13.05
CA LYS A 74 9.46 11.94 14.45
C LYS A 74 10.69 11.03 14.59
N GLY A 75 11.04 10.26 13.56
CA GLY A 75 12.10 9.26 13.62
C GLY A 75 11.91 8.29 14.78
N GLN A 76 12.93 8.15 15.63
CA GLN A 76 12.93 7.26 16.80
C GLN A 76 11.87 7.61 17.86
N GLY A 77 11.25 8.80 17.79
CA GLY A 77 10.15 9.17 18.67
C GLY A 77 8.78 8.61 18.24
N SER A 78 8.68 8.00 17.06
CA SER A 78 7.44 7.37 16.60
C SER A 78 7.29 5.96 17.15
N PHE A 79 6.10 5.62 17.64
CA PHE A 79 5.72 4.24 17.94
C PHE A 79 5.83 3.34 16.69
N TRP A 80 5.54 3.90 15.51
CA TRP A 80 5.53 3.20 14.23
C TRP A 80 6.90 3.11 13.57
N GLN A 81 7.96 3.67 14.16
CA GLN A 81 9.28 3.71 13.53
C GLN A 81 9.78 2.33 13.07
N PRO A 82 9.62 1.22 13.82
CA PRO A 82 10.05 -0.10 13.35
C PRO A 82 9.37 -0.52 12.05
N TYR A 83 8.08 -0.19 11.88
CA TYR A 83 7.35 -0.44 10.64
C TYR A 83 7.78 0.53 9.53
N LEU A 84 7.80 1.83 9.81
CA LEU A 84 8.15 2.86 8.82
C LEU A 84 9.57 2.69 8.28
N GLY A 85 10.49 2.15 9.09
CA GLY A 85 11.86 1.85 8.67
C GLY A 85 12.00 0.66 7.72
N LEU A 86 10.96 -0.17 7.59
CA LEU A 86 10.89 -1.26 6.60
C LEU A 86 10.32 -0.81 5.26
N LEU A 87 9.63 0.35 5.23
CA LEU A 87 9.03 0.86 4.00
C LEU A 87 10.11 1.38 3.04
N PRO A 88 9.89 1.27 1.72
CA PRO A 88 10.84 1.78 0.74
C PRO A 88 10.99 3.29 0.87
N GLU A 89 12.21 3.80 0.68
CA GLU A 89 12.45 5.24 0.70
C GLU A 89 11.71 5.95 -0.43
N GLN A 90 11.59 5.29 -1.59
CA GLN A 90 10.82 5.74 -2.74
C GLN A 90 9.71 4.72 -3.04
N PRO A 91 8.42 5.09 -2.89
CA PRO A 91 7.32 4.22 -3.28
C PRO A 91 7.35 3.90 -4.77
N GLY A 92 6.93 2.69 -5.14
CA GLY A 92 6.95 2.22 -6.53
C GLY A 92 5.95 2.88 -7.48
N CYS A 93 5.14 3.84 -7.04
CA CYS A 93 4.11 4.45 -7.88
C CYS A 93 4.69 5.08 -9.16
N ALA A 94 4.05 4.83 -10.32
CA ALA A 94 4.58 5.33 -11.61
C ALA A 94 4.75 6.86 -11.65
N TRP A 95 3.91 7.61 -10.93
CA TRP A 95 3.99 9.07 -10.86
C TRP A 95 5.13 9.60 -9.97
N LEU A 96 5.77 8.74 -9.15
CA LEU A 96 7.00 9.04 -8.38
C LEU A 96 8.28 8.53 -9.02
N MET A 97 8.19 7.69 -10.06
CA MET A 97 9.36 7.13 -10.73
C MET A 97 10.25 8.21 -11.35
N HIS A 98 11.55 7.94 -11.38
CA HIS A 98 12.47 8.74 -12.17
C HIS A 98 12.18 8.58 -13.67
N PRO A 99 12.48 9.59 -14.52
CA PRO A 99 12.15 9.54 -15.95
C PRO A 99 12.69 8.30 -16.68
N GLU A 100 13.90 7.85 -16.34
CA GLU A 100 14.52 6.66 -16.94
C GLU A 100 13.80 5.37 -16.54
N GLU A 101 13.46 5.24 -15.26
CA GLU A 101 12.71 4.11 -14.71
C GLU A 101 11.29 4.06 -15.29
N LEU A 102 10.59 5.20 -15.33
CA LEU A 102 9.25 5.30 -15.91
C LEU A 102 9.26 4.90 -17.39
N THR A 103 10.27 5.31 -18.15
CA THR A 103 10.41 4.93 -19.56
C THR A 103 10.53 3.42 -19.70
N GLN A 104 11.35 2.77 -18.85
CA GLN A 104 11.52 1.32 -18.86
C GLN A 104 10.23 0.60 -18.44
N ALA A 105 9.58 1.06 -17.37
CA ALA A 105 8.33 0.50 -16.88
C ALA A 105 7.22 0.59 -17.93
N LEU A 106 7.06 1.75 -18.60
CA LEU A 106 6.11 1.94 -19.69
C LEU A 106 6.41 1.03 -20.89
N GLN A 107 7.69 0.81 -21.24
CA GLN A 107 8.06 -0.11 -22.31
C GLN A 107 7.67 -1.56 -21.97
N GLN A 108 7.92 -2.00 -20.74
CA GLN A 108 7.53 -3.34 -20.27
C GLN A 108 6.02 -3.49 -20.30
N VAL A 109 5.27 -2.53 -19.77
CA VAL A 109 3.81 -2.62 -19.76
C VAL A 109 3.22 -2.55 -21.18
N LYS A 110 3.77 -1.74 -22.08
CA LYS A 110 3.36 -1.74 -23.50
C LYS A 110 3.51 -3.11 -24.16
N GLN A 111 4.51 -3.91 -23.77
CA GLN A 111 4.66 -5.29 -24.24
C GLN A 111 3.57 -6.22 -23.68
N LEU A 112 3.06 -5.93 -22.48
CA LEU A 112 2.05 -6.74 -21.79
C LEU A 112 0.62 -6.40 -22.20
N VAL A 113 0.25 -5.11 -22.25
CA VAL A 113 -1.14 -4.66 -22.51
C VAL A 113 -1.36 -4.10 -23.92
N GLY A 114 -0.30 -3.97 -24.73
CA GLY A 114 -0.39 -3.56 -26.13
C GLY A 114 -0.90 -2.13 -26.32
N ALA A 115 -1.85 -1.95 -27.24
CA ALA A 115 -2.35 -0.66 -27.69
C ALA A 115 -3.02 0.17 -26.58
N GLU A 116 -3.49 -0.47 -25.51
CA GLU A 116 -4.13 0.23 -24.39
C GLU A 116 -3.16 1.12 -23.60
N ALA A 117 -1.85 0.83 -23.65
CA ALA A 117 -0.83 1.65 -23.00
C ALA A 117 -0.34 2.84 -23.85
N GLN A 118 -1.01 3.15 -24.97
CA GLN A 118 -0.57 4.20 -25.89
C GLN A 118 -0.56 5.60 -25.24
N ASP A 119 -1.53 5.90 -24.38
CA ASP A 119 -1.70 7.22 -23.73
C ASP A 119 -1.26 7.23 -22.25
N TRP A 120 -0.76 6.12 -21.72
CA TRP A 120 -0.45 5.98 -20.29
C TRP A 120 0.62 6.96 -19.81
N GLU A 121 1.58 7.33 -20.65
CA GLU A 121 2.58 8.35 -20.30
C GLU A 121 1.93 9.69 -19.95
N SER A 122 0.93 10.12 -20.73
CA SER A 122 0.15 11.32 -20.42
C SER A 122 -0.65 11.15 -19.14
N LYS A 123 -1.22 9.96 -18.90
CA LYS A 123 -1.97 9.68 -17.67
C LYS A 123 -1.09 9.68 -16.42
N VAL A 124 0.14 9.19 -16.52
CA VAL A 124 1.13 9.27 -15.44
C VAL A 124 1.47 10.73 -15.14
N GLN A 125 1.66 11.55 -16.18
CA GLN A 125 1.93 12.98 -15.99
C GLN A 125 0.75 13.71 -15.35
N ASP A 126 -0.49 13.47 -15.81
CA ASP A 126 -1.70 14.03 -15.20
C ASP A 126 -1.81 13.65 -13.71
N ALA A 127 -1.56 12.37 -13.39
CA ALA A 127 -1.56 11.89 -12.02
C ALA A 127 -0.48 12.57 -11.17
N LYS A 128 0.74 12.69 -11.71
CA LYS A 128 1.87 13.37 -11.08
C LYS A 128 1.57 14.84 -10.78
N ASP A 129 0.94 15.56 -11.71
CA ASP A 129 0.57 16.96 -11.50
C ASP A 129 -0.52 17.10 -10.41
N ALA A 130 -1.51 16.20 -10.42
CA ALA A 130 -2.59 16.19 -9.43
C ALA A 130 -2.08 15.91 -8.01
N VAL A 131 -1.25 14.88 -7.82
CA VAL A 131 -0.70 14.52 -6.49
C VAL A 131 0.30 15.56 -5.99
N ASN A 132 1.11 16.16 -6.85
CA ASN A 132 1.99 17.28 -6.48
C ASN A 132 1.21 18.49 -6.00
N PHE A 133 0.10 18.82 -6.68
CA PHE A 133 -0.78 19.90 -6.27
C PHE A 133 -1.38 19.61 -4.88
N GLN A 134 -1.92 18.41 -4.67
CA GLN A 134 -2.48 18.00 -3.38
C GLN A 134 -1.44 18.04 -2.25
N ALA A 135 -0.25 17.46 -2.47
CA ALA A 135 0.82 17.43 -1.47
C ALA A 135 1.31 18.84 -1.13
N SER A 136 1.43 19.73 -2.12
CA SER A 136 1.80 21.13 -1.90
C SER A 136 0.75 21.89 -1.09
N ALA A 137 -0.53 21.68 -1.37
CA ALA A 137 -1.63 22.28 -0.62
C ALA A 137 -1.65 21.80 0.83
N MET A 138 -1.45 20.50 1.06
CA MET A 138 -1.34 19.91 2.39
C MET A 138 -0.12 20.43 3.15
N ALA A 139 1.06 20.49 2.51
CA ALA A 139 2.27 21.06 3.13
C ALA A 139 2.05 22.51 3.54
N THR A 140 1.40 23.31 2.69
CA THR A 140 1.06 24.71 3.02
C THR A 140 0.17 24.81 4.24
N ALA A 141 -0.81 23.91 4.38
CA ALA A 141 -1.76 23.91 5.48
C ALA A 141 -1.17 23.39 6.80
N TYR A 142 -0.28 22.39 6.77
CA TYR A 142 0.09 21.61 7.96
C TYR A 142 1.59 21.62 8.32
N SER A 143 2.48 22.08 7.43
CA SER A 143 3.95 21.95 7.57
C SER A 143 4.51 22.45 8.89
N LYS A 144 4.11 23.64 9.33
CA LYS A 144 4.68 24.30 10.51
C LYS A 144 4.47 23.49 11.80
N GLU A 145 3.28 22.93 11.98
CA GLU A 145 2.86 22.31 13.24
C GLU A 145 3.12 20.81 13.26
N LEU A 146 3.13 20.17 12.09
CA LEU A 146 3.44 18.74 11.95
C LEU A 146 4.89 18.47 11.52
N ASN A 147 5.67 19.52 11.23
CA ASN A 147 7.03 19.40 10.68
C ASN A 147 7.06 18.47 9.46
N VAL A 148 6.21 18.72 8.47
CA VAL A 148 6.11 17.94 7.22
C VAL A 148 6.32 18.81 5.99
N SER A 149 6.97 18.27 4.97
CA SER A 149 7.16 18.90 3.66
C SER A 149 6.20 18.31 2.62
N ALA A 150 6.17 18.91 1.41
CA ALA A 150 5.42 18.34 0.29
C ALA A 150 5.98 16.97 -0.11
N ASP A 151 7.30 16.79 -0.07
CA ASP A 151 7.95 15.52 -0.41
C ASP A 151 7.61 14.42 0.61
N ASP A 152 7.52 14.75 1.90
CA ASP A 152 7.08 13.80 2.93
C ASP A 152 5.64 13.34 2.70
N ILE A 153 4.76 14.26 2.27
CA ILE A 153 3.36 13.95 1.98
C ILE A 153 3.24 13.13 0.70
N LEU A 154 4.00 13.47 -0.36
CA LEU A 154 4.07 12.66 -1.58
C LEU A 154 4.52 11.23 -1.28
N TRP A 155 5.54 11.08 -0.43
CA TRP A 155 5.97 9.77 0.06
C TRP A 155 4.83 9.05 0.77
N GLY A 156 4.14 9.70 1.71
CA GLY A 156 3.00 9.11 2.43
C GLY A 156 1.85 8.70 1.50
N MET A 157 1.56 9.49 0.47
CA MET A 157 0.56 9.17 -0.56
C MET A 157 1.00 7.95 -1.37
N GLY A 158 2.27 7.88 -1.76
CA GLY A 158 2.81 6.74 -2.51
C GLY A 158 2.77 5.44 -1.70
N GLN A 159 3.15 5.49 -0.42
CA GLN A 159 3.03 4.32 0.47
C GLN A 159 1.59 3.87 0.61
N GLN A 160 0.65 4.81 0.78
CA GLN A 160 -0.77 4.46 0.88
C GLN A 160 -1.27 3.77 -0.39
N GLN A 161 -0.93 4.27 -1.58
CA GLN A 161 -1.40 3.70 -2.84
C GLN A 161 -0.73 2.35 -3.16
N ALA A 162 0.53 2.17 -2.75
CA ALA A 162 1.28 0.95 -2.99
C ALA A 162 0.96 -0.18 -1.99
N LEU A 163 0.56 0.16 -0.76
CA LEU A 163 0.49 -0.79 0.36
C LEU A 163 -0.88 -0.91 1.03
N VAL A 164 -1.88 -0.13 0.60
CA VAL A 164 -3.22 -0.23 1.15
C VAL A 164 -4.15 -0.88 0.15
N ALA A 165 -4.61 -2.08 0.48
CA ALA A 165 -5.79 -2.67 -0.13
C ALA A 165 -6.94 -1.64 -0.18
N PRO A 166 -7.49 -1.32 -1.37
CA PRO A 166 -8.49 -0.25 -1.56
C PRO A 166 -9.72 -0.38 -0.66
N SER A 167 -10.06 -1.61 -0.23
CA SER A 167 -11.22 -1.92 0.60
C SER A 167 -11.01 -1.72 2.09
N CYS A 168 -9.77 -1.65 2.57
CA CYS A 168 -9.49 -1.72 4.00
C CYS A 168 -8.96 -0.42 4.60
N GLY A 169 -8.36 0.48 3.80
CA GLY A 169 -7.81 1.73 4.33
C GLY A 169 -6.73 1.52 5.41
N MET A 170 -6.15 0.31 5.49
CA MET A 170 -5.25 -0.14 6.54
C MET A 170 -3.91 -0.58 5.94
N LEU A 171 -2.84 0.05 6.42
CA LEU A 171 -1.49 -0.49 6.34
C LEU A 171 -1.32 -1.49 7.49
N SER A 172 -0.98 -2.72 7.14
CA SER A 172 -0.60 -3.76 8.09
C SER A 172 0.89 -4.03 7.95
N PHE A 173 1.50 -4.70 8.93
CA PHE A 173 2.90 -5.18 8.89
C PHE A 173 3.21 -6.16 7.74
N ILE A 174 2.21 -6.44 6.90
CA ILE A 174 2.30 -7.33 5.76
C ILE A 174 2.37 -6.43 4.53
N PRO A 175 3.57 -6.18 3.97
CA PRO A 175 3.71 -5.36 2.78
C PRO A 175 2.89 -5.98 1.64
N ASP A 176 2.24 -5.14 0.83
CA ASP A 176 1.37 -5.59 -0.25
C ASP A 176 2.14 -6.16 -1.44
N GLU A 177 3.48 -6.12 -1.46
CA GLU A 177 4.35 -6.44 -2.62
C GLU A 177 4.49 -7.95 -2.93
N LEU A 178 3.50 -8.76 -2.57
CA LEU A 178 3.59 -10.20 -2.62
C LEU A 178 2.49 -10.76 -3.55
N HIS A 179 2.80 -11.58 -4.57
CA HIS A 179 1.85 -12.22 -5.52
C HIS A 179 1.45 -13.71 -5.30
N ARG A 180 0.17 -13.99 -4.93
CA ARG A 180 -0.54 -15.32 -4.84
C ARG A 180 -0.74 -16.00 -3.45
N ALA A 181 -1.98 -15.88 -2.95
CA ALA A 181 -2.62 -16.47 -1.76
C ALA A 181 -2.80 -15.50 -0.57
N VAL A 182 -3.99 -14.90 -0.41
CA VAL A 182 -4.69 -14.66 0.87
C VAL A 182 -5.94 -13.79 0.71
N ILE A 183 -7.02 -14.17 1.41
CA ILE A 183 -8.17 -13.31 1.73
C ILE A 183 -7.94 -12.72 3.13
N ARG A 184 -7.98 -11.39 3.27
CA ARG A 184 -8.03 -10.72 4.58
C ARG A 184 -9.44 -10.80 5.14
N TYR A 185 -9.58 -11.29 6.37
CA TYR A 185 -10.81 -11.12 7.13
C TYR A 185 -10.53 -10.36 8.43
N THR A 186 -11.56 -9.71 8.95
CA THR A 186 -11.57 -9.16 10.30
C THR A 186 -12.18 -10.19 11.24
N GLY A 187 -11.50 -10.44 12.36
CA GLY A 187 -11.94 -11.38 13.39
C GLY A 187 -11.89 -10.77 14.78
N THR A 188 -12.45 -11.46 15.77
CA THR A 188 -12.28 -11.14 17.19
C THR A 188 -11.79 -12.37 17.93
N GLU A 189 -10.63 -12.28 18.57
CA GLU A 189 -10.07 -13.32 19.44
C GLU A 189 -9.94 -12.67 20.82
N ASP A 190 -10.54 -13.30 21.84
CA ASP A 190 -10.63 -12.72 23.19
C ASP A 190 -11.17 -11.27 23.22
N SER A 191 -12.12 -10.96 22.33
CA SER A 191 -12.70 -9.62 22.12
C SER A 191 -11.74 -8.56 21.57
N ARG A 192 -10.54 -8.95 21.11
CA ARG A 192 -9.60 -8.05 20.43
C ARG A 192 -9.75 -8.20 18.93
N PRO A 193 -9.98 -7.10 18.20
CA PRO A 193 -10.04 -7.11 16.75
C PRO A 193 -8.64 -7.37 16.16
N PHE A 194 -8.60 -8.19 15.11
CA PHE A 194 -7.38 -8.49 14.38
C PHE A 194 -7.65 -8.63 12.87
N VAL A 195 -6.59 -8.41 12.10
CA VAL A 195 -6.50 -8.75 10.68
C VAL A 195 -5.72 -10.05 10.57
N PHE A 196 -6.15 -10.96 9.71
CA PHE A 196 -5.41 -12.19 9.48
C PHE A 196 -5.20 -12.50 8.01
N VAL A 197 -4.25 -13.41 7.79
CA VAL A 197 -3.79 -13.85 6.47
C VAL A 197 -3.81 -15.37 6.46
N SER A 198 -4.62 -15.96 5.56
CA SER A 198 -4.72 -17.42 5.33
C SER A 198 -4.39 -17.77 3.88
N SER A 199 -3.59 -18.82 3.65
CA SER A 199 -3.22 -19.26 2.29
C SER A 199 -4.41 -19.91 1.58
N VAL A 200 -5.00 -19.18 0.63
CA VAL A 200 -6.19 -19.58 -0.12
C VAL A 200 -6.02 -19.21 -1.60
N TRP A 201 -6.44 -20.10 -2.50
CA TRP A 201 -6.47 -19.90 -3.95
C TRP A 201 -7.85 -20.31 -4.48
N ASP A 202 -8.54 -19.45 -5.23
CA ASP A 202 -9.90 -19.71 -5.74
C ASP A 202 -10.90 -20.18 -4.66
N ASN A 203 -10.77 -19.62 -3.44
CA ASN A 203 -11.50 -20.00 -2.23
C ASN A 203 -11.17 -21.40 -1.65
N GLU A 204 -10.14 -22.08 -2.17
CA GLU A 204 -9.65 -23.34 -1.63
C GLU A 204 -8.34 -23.13 -0.83
N PRO A 205 -8.19 -23.75 0.35
CA PRO A 205 -6.96 -23.69 1.12
C PRO A 205 -5.77 -24.24 0.32
N ARG A 206 -4.59 -23.63 0.48
CA ARG A 206 -3.40 -24.02 -0.29
C ARG A 206 -2.20 -24.30 0.62
N PRO A 207 -1.69 -25.55 0.65
CA PRO A 207 -0.48 -25.85 1.39
C PRO A 207 0.73 -25.12 0.79
N LEU A 208 1.76 -24.95 1.60
CA LEU A 208 2.99 -24.23 1.25
C LEU A 208 4.20 -25.10 1.58
N ALA A 209 5.13 -25.23 0.65
CA ALA A 209 6.41 -25.88 0.90
C ALA A 209 7.39 -24.91 1.55
N THR A 210 8.44 -25.45 2.19
CA THR A 210 9.56 -24.66 2.71
C THR A 210 10.19 -23.80 1.62
N GLY A 211 10.31 -22.50 1.90
CA GLY A 211 10.87 -21.52 0.95
C GLY A 211 9.86 -20.95 -0.03
N ASP A 212 8.61 -21.41 0.00
CA ASP A 212 7.52 -20.74 -0.71
C ASP A 212 7.32 -19.35 -0.09
N GLU A 213 7.19 -18.35 -0.95
CA GLU A 213 6.86 -17.00 -0.54
C GLU A 213 5.34 -16.89 -0.32
N LEU A 214 4.94 -16.21 0.74
CA LEU A 214 3.55 -15.86 1.03
C LEU A 214 3.19 -14.63 0.25
N PHE A 215 1.95 -14.59 -0.26
CA PHE A 215 1.64 -13.53 -1.16
C PHE A 215 0.19 -13.07 -1.28
N ILE A 216 -0.10 -11.78 -1.33
CA ILE A 216 -1.48 -11.29 -1.46
C ILE A 216 -1.97 -11.23 -2.92
N SER A 217 -3.27 -11.02 -3.11
CA SER A 217 -3.85 -10.77 -4.43
C SER A 217 -4.30 -9.32 -4.55
N TYR A 218 -4.04 -8.74 -5.71
CA TYR A 218 -4.51 -7.41 -6.14
C TYR A 218 -5.85 -7.50 -6.89
N MET A 219 -6.48 -8.69 -6.96
CA MET A 219 -7.67 -9.02 -7.77
C MET A 219 -8.98 -8.28 -7.39
N ALA A 220 -8.91 -7.14 -6.71
CA ALA A 220 -10.05 -6.26 -6.47
C ALA A 220 -10.53 -5.52 -7.75
N ALA A 221 -10.58 -6.20 -8.90
CA ALA A 221 -11.04 -5.66 -10.19
C ALA A 221 -10.39 -4.32 -10.58
N THR A 222 -9.11 -4.13 -10.21
CA THR A 222 -8.41 -2.88 -10.47
C THR A 222 -8.01 -2.81 -11.95
N PRO A 223 -8.39 -1.76 -12.71
CA PRO A 223 -7.95 -1.61 -14.09
C PRO A 223 -6.41 -1.60 -14.19
N PRO A 224 -5.80 -2.19 -15.24
CA PRO A 224 -4.34 -2.21 -15.39
C PRO A 224 -3.66 -0.84 -15.29
N LEU A 225 -4.29 0.21 -15.82
CA LEU A 225 -3.76 1.57 -15.68
C LEU A 225 -3.72 2.01 -14.21
N THR A 226 -4.75 1.74 -13.43
CA THR A 226 -4.79 2.08 -12.00
C THR A 226 -3.73 1.30 -11.24
N ALA A 227 -3.58 0.00 -11.52
CA ALA A 227 -2.51 -0.81 -10.93
C ALA A 227 -1.13 -0.23 -11.27
N PHE A 228 -0.89 0.13 -12.52
CA PHE A 228 0.38 0.74 -12.93
C PHE A 228 0.64 2.09 -12.26
N LEU A 229 -0.38 2.96 -12.18
CA LEU A 229 -0.24 4.26 -11.52
C LEU A 229 0.14 4.10 -10.04
N ASN A 230 -0.46 3.13 -9.34
CA ASN A 230 -0.31 2.96 -7.90
C ASN A 230 0.86 2.07 -7.49
N LEU A 231 1.16 1.03 -8.27
CA LEU A 231 2.17 0.02 -7.96
C LEU A 231 3.45 0.20 -8.78
N GLY A 232 3.39 0.93 -9.89
CA GLY A 232 4.50 1.03 -10.85
C GLY A 232 4.55 -0.10 -11.87
N PHE A 233 3.64 -1.08 -11.77
CA PHE A 233 3.58 -2.24 -12.64
C PHE A 233 2.16 -2.78 -12.78
N VAL A 234 1.97 -3.70 -13.73
CA VAL A 234 0.70 -4.41 -13.91
C VAL A 234 0.90 -5.85 -13.45
N PRO A 235 0.29 -6.28 -12.33
CA PRO A 235 0.29 -7.67 -11.91
C PRO A 235 -0.19 -8.61 -13.03
N GLU A 236 0.49 -9.76 -13.21
CA GLU A 236 0.14 -10.73 -14.25
C GLU A 236 -1.31 -11.24 -14.13
N GLU A 237 -1.83 -11.35 -12.91
CA GLU A 237 -3.21 -11.76 -12.63
C GLU A 237 -4.26 -10.83 -13.24
N LEU A 238 -3.93 -9.54 -13.45
CA LEU A 238 -4.82 -8.58 -14.13
C LEU A 238 -4.76 -8.72 -15.66
N LEU A 239 -3.73 -9.40 -16.19
CA LEU A 239 -3.59 -9.68 -17.63
C LEU A 239 -4.38 -10.93 -18.02
N SER A 240 -4.40 -11.95 -17.17
CA SER A 240 -5.07 -13.24 -17.43
C SER A 240 -6.59 -13.14 -17.50
N GLN A 241 -7.22 -12.21 -16.77
CA GLN A 241 -8.67 -11.98 -16.82
C GLN A 241 -9.20 -11.46 -18.17
N ARG A 242 -8.32 -11.25 -19.17
CA ARG A 242 -8.70 -10.76 -20.50
C ARG A 242 -8.83 -11.86 -21.56
N PHE A 243 -8.42 -13.09 -21.25
CA PHE A 243 -8.31 -14.18 -22.22
C PHE A 243 -9.37 -15.29 -22.07
N ASP A 244 -10.37 -15.08 -21.20
CA ASP A 244 -11.55 -15.96 -21.06
C ASP A 244 -12.81 -15.36 -21.70
#